data_AF-A0A3N2BXS8-F1
#
_entry.id   AF-A0A3N2BXS8-F1
#
_cell.length_a   1.000
_cell.length_b   1.000
_cell.length_c   1.000
_cell.angle_alpha   90.00
_cell.angle_beta   90.00
_cell.angle_gamma   90.00
#
_symmetry.space_group_name_H-M   'P 1'
#
loop_
_entity.id
_entity.type
_entity.pdbx_description
1 polymer ?
#
loop_
_entity_poly.entity_id
_entity_poly.type
_entity_poly.pdbx_seq_one_letter_code
_entity_poly.pdbx_strand_id
1 'polypeptide(L)'
;MARLTYDDVMVDDNERGFRRALIEASAHFGLDHERLEQLGGMTGRVFGIDDAVLRLGSPETIAHELAAANAASVAVPVPATVGTFVPTEGGPWAAALIERVDGTVAADLSGVTAERAFTRGLACGRAQAALWTVTAPPAFASIDGERSLLHLDLHPLNILVGPDDRVTAVIDWTNAAAGPPDYDRARTSAIFRLDPHAIPLLDQPVWRAFLAGWTDGANLDEASTAARIWACRFMLHDLQHRHPGNALDHVRRELELLEQAIESAQSVP
;
A
#
# COMPACT_ATOMS: atom_id res chain seq x y z
N MET A 1 -23.38 6.35 38.45
CA MET A 1 -22.71 5.17 37.87
C MET A 1 -23.05 5.13 36.39
N ALA A 2 -22.12 5.59 35.54
CA ALA A 2 -22.29 5.48 34.09
C ALA A 2 -22.15 4.01 33.69
N ARG A 3 -23.12 3.47 32.94
CA ARG A 3 -23.02 2.13 32.35
C ARG A 3 -22.12 2.23 31.12
N LEU A 4 -21.00 1.52 31.13
CA LEU A 4 -20.20 1.27 29.94
C LEU A 4 -21.12 0.62 28.89
N THR A 5 -21.11 1.14 27.67
CA THR A 5 -21.86 0.56 26.56
C THR A 5 -21.15 -0.68 26.05
N TYR A 6 -21.86 -1.55 25.32
CA TYR A 6 -21.27 -2.75 24.70
C TYR A 6 -20.08 -2.40 23.80
N ASP A 7 -20.17 -1.28 23.09
CA ASP A 7 -19.10 -0.76 22.23
C ASP A 7 -17.87 -0.32 23.05
N ASP A 8 -18.07 0.30 24.22
CA ASP A 8 -16.96 0.68 25.11
C ASP A 8 -16.20 -0.54 25.66
N VAL A 9 -16.92 -1.62 25.98
CA VAL A 9 -16.31 -2.87 26.48
C VAL A 9 -15.54 -3.58 25.36
N MET A 10 -16.08 -3.60 24.13
CA MET A 10 -15.42 -4.22 22.97
C MET A 10 -14.17 -3.46 22.51
N VAL A 11 -14.17 -2.12 22.60
CA VAL A 11 -12.98 -1.30 22.30
C VAL A 11 -11.87 -1.56 23.33
N ASP A 12 -12.22 -1.59 24.61
CA ASP A 12 -11.28 -1.82 25.72
C ASP A 12 -10.71 -3.26 25.70
N ASP A 13 -11.51 -4.26 25.34
CA ASP A 13 -11.05 -5.64 25.16
C ASP A 13 -10.19 -5.82 23.90
N ASN A 14 -10.47 -5.11 22.81
CA ASN A 14 -9.62 -5.10 21.62
C ASN A 14 -8.28 -4.42 21.89
N GLU A 15 -8.25 -3.32 22.63
CA GLU A 15 -7.02 -2.60 22.99
C GLU A 15 -6.17 -3.41 23.97
N ARG A 16 -6.79 -4.02 24.99
CA ARG A 16 -6.13 -4.99 25.88
C ARG A 16 -5.59 -6.19 25.11
N GLY A 17 -6.38 -6.75 24.20
CA GLY A 17 -5.99 -7.87 23.35
C GLY A 17 -4.80 -7.53 22.45
N PHE A 18 -4.82 -6.34 21.85
CA PHE A 18 -3.72 -5.83 21.04
C PHE A 18 -2.44 -5.65 21.87
N ARG A 19 -2.52 -5.00 23.04
CA ARG A 19 -1.37 -4.81 23.91
C ARG A 19 -0.77 -6.13 24.40
N ARG A 20 -1.62 -7.10 24.74
CA ARG A 20 -1.18 -8.46 25.09
C ARG A 20 -0.44 -9.11 23.91
N ALA A 21 -1.00 -9.06 22.71
CA ALA A 21 -0.37 -9.61 21.51
C ALA A 21 0.98 -8.95 21.19
N LEU A 22 1.10 -7.63 21.37
CA LEU A 22 2.36 -6.90 21.21
C LEU A 22 3.44 -7.42 22.17
N ILE A 23 3.09 -7.59 23.45
CA ILE A 23 4.01 -8.10 24.47
C ILE A 23 4.40 -9.55 24.19
N GLU A 24 3.44 -10.40 23.85
CA GLU A 24 3.69 -11.82 23.56
C GLU A 24 4.55 -12.00 22.30
N ALA A 25 4.26 -11.25 21.23
CA ALA A 25 5.08 -11.27 20.01
C ALA A 25 6.50 -10.75 20.29
N SER A 26 6.64 -9.68 21.06
CA SER A 26 7.94 -9.15 21.46
C SER A 26 8.74 -10.19 22.25
N ALA A 27 8.13 -10.82 23.25
CA ALA A 27 8.75 -11.89 24.03
C ALA A 27 9.14 -13.10 23.16
N HIS A 28 8.29 -13.47 22.20
CA HIS A 28 8.56 -14.56 21.26
C HIS A 28 9.82 -14.30 20.41
N PHE A 29 9.99 -13.06 19.95
CA PHE A 29 11.14 -12.65 19.15
C PHE A 29 12.35 -12.16 19.98
N GLY A 30 12.24 -12.16 21.31
CA GLY A 30 13.31 -11.65 22.19
C GLY A 30 13.49 -10.14 22.14
N LEU A 31 12.46 -9.39 21.76
CA LEU A 31 12.45 -7.93 21.68
C LEU A 31 12.06 -7.30 23.02
N ASP A 32 12.68 -6.16 23.32
CA ASP A 32 12.24 -5.31 24.42
C ASP A 32 11.07 -4.41 23.95
N HIS A 33 9.86 -4.79 24.34
CA HIS A 33 8.63 -4.10 23.95
C HIS A 33 8.56 -2.63 24.41
N GLU A 34 9.33 -2.22 25.43
CA GLU A 34 9.38 -0.82 25.89
C GLU A 34 10.20 0.07 24.94
N ARG A 35 11.04 -0.53 24.09
CA ARG A 35 11.87 0.16 23.09
C ARG A 35 11.21 0.25 21.71
N LEU A 36 10.04 -0.34 21.53
CA LEU A 36 9.33 -0.32 20.25
C LEU A 36 8.84 1.09 19.94
N GLU A 37 9.27 1.60 18.79
CA GLU A 37 8.83 2.89 18.26
C GLU A 37 7.72 2.65 17.24
N GLN A 38 6.55 3.25 17.46
CA GLN A 38 5.49 3.16 16.45
C GLN A 38 5.96 3.83 15.16
N LEU A 39 6.01 3.06 14.08
CA LEU A 39 6.29 3.59 12.75
C LEU A 39 4.99 4.15 12.17
N GLY A 40 5.12 5.09 11.24
CA GLY A 40 3.98 5.65 10.52
C GLY A 40 3.12 4.57 9.87
N GLY A 41 1.88 4.93 9.54
CA GLY A 41 0.90 4.01 8.96
C GLY A 41 -0.46 4.14 9.64
N MET A 42 -1.54 3.97 8.88
CA MET A 42 -2.88 4.30 9.36
C MET A 42 -3.42 3.34 10.42
N THR A 43 -2.88 2.12 10.49
CA THR A 43 -3.36 1.10 11.44
C THR A 43 -2.75 1.25 12.82
N GLY A 44 -1.60 1.93 12.93
CA GLY A 44 -0.81 2.00 14.17
C GLY A 44 -0.21 0.66 14.61
N ARG A 45 -0.10 -0.31 13.69
CA ARG A 45 0.31 -1.71 13.99
C ARG A 45 1.67 -2.09 13.41
N VAL A 46 2.53 -1.10 13.23
CA VAL A 46 3.88 -1.27 12.70
C VAL A 46 4.84 -0.60 13.68
N PHE A 47 5.84 -1.32 14.14
CA PHE A 47 6.76 -0.86 15.16
C PHE A 47 8.20 -1.13 14.74
N GLY A 48 9.09 -0.17 14.93
CA GLY A 48 10.52 -0.31 14.69
C GLY A 48 11.26 -0.60 15.98
N ILE A 49 12.29 -1.43 15.89
CA ILE A 49 13.27 -1.63 16.95
C ILE A 49 14.59 -2.01 16.30
N ASP A 50 15.63 -1.24 16.59
CA ASP A 50 16.96 -1.47 16.03
C ASP A 50 16.91 -1.65 14.49
N ASP A 51 17.29 -2.83 14.00
CA ASP A 51 17.34 -3.27 12.60
C ASP A 51 16.12 -4.10 12.16
N ALA A 52 15.03 -4.07 12.93
CA ALA A 52 13.82 -4.83 12.65
C ALA A 52 12.54 -3.99 12.70
N VAL A 53 11.50 -4.51 12.06
CA VAL A 53 10.13 -4.00 12.10
C VAL A 53 9.19 -5.12 12.55
N LEU A 54 8.40 -4.86 13.59
CA LEU A 54 7.34 -5.72 14.09
C LEU A 54 5.99 -5.24 13.52
N ARG A 55 5.37 -6.09 12.70
CA ARG A 55 4.07 -5.86 12.04
C ARG A 55 3.01 -6.73 12.69
N LEU A 56 1.95 -6.13 13.24
CA LEU A 56 0.83 -6.85 13.87
C LEU A 56 -0.46 -6.80 13.03
N GLY A 57 -1.14 -7.92 12.87
CA GLY A 57 -2.37 -7.99 12.10
C GLY A 57 -3.21 -9.19 12.49
N SER A 58 -4.28 -9.47 11.76
CA SER A 58 -4.90 -10.79 11.89
C SER A 58 -3.98 -11.85 11.28
N PRO A 59 -4.11 -13.13 11.67
CA PRO A 59 -3.37 -14.23 11.05
C PRO A 59 -3.49 -14.24 9.51
N GLU A 60 -4.68 -13.95 8.99
CA GLU A 60 -4.97 -13.89 7.56
C GLU A 60 -4.24 -12.71 6.90
N THR A 61 -4.30 -11.52 7.50
CA THR A 61 -3.60 -10.33 7.00
C THR A 61 -2.09 -10.55 6.95
N ILE A 62 -1.49 -11.07 8.03
CA ILE A 62 -0.05 -11.33 8.07
C ILE A 62 0.34 -12.38 7.04
N ALA A 63 -0.40 -13.49 6.94
CA ALA A 63 -0.12 -14.52 5.94
C ALA A 63 -0.25 -13.98 4.50
N HIS A 64 -1.25 -13.13 4.24
CA HIS A 64 -1.48 -12.50 2.94
C HIS A 64 -0.34 -11.57 2.54
N GLU A 65 0.03 -10.63 3.42
CA GLU A 65 1.13 -9.69 3.19
C GLU A 65 2.45 -10.43 2.91
N LEU A 66 2.78 -11.44 3.72
CA LEU A 66 4.02 -12.21 3.55
C LEU A 66 4.02 -13.06 2.28
N ALA A 67 2.88 -13.64 1.89
CA ALA A 67 2.76 -14.39 0.65
C ALA A 67 2.99 -13.50 -0.59
N ALA A 68 2.44 -12.29 -0.57
CA ALA A 68 2.66 -11.29 -1.61
C ALA A 68 4.13 -10.83 -1.67
N ALA A 69 4.70 -10.43 -0.53
CA ALA A 69 6.09 -9.99 -0.44
C ALA A 69 7.06 -11.09 -0.92
N ASN A 70 6.86 -12.33 -0.46
CA ASN A 70 7.69 -13.46 -0.87
C ASN A 70 7.59 -13.73 -2.37
N ALA A 71 6.40 -13.66 -2.97
CA ALA A 71 6.25 -13.78 -4.42
C ALA A 71 6.96 -12.64 -5.16
N ALA A 72 6.81 -11.39 -4.69
CA ALA A 72 7.42 -10.21 -5.30
C ALA A 72 8.96 -10.20 -5.25
N SER A 73 9.56 -10.87 -4.26
CA SER A 73 11.01 -10.89 -3.99
C SER A 73 11.88 -11.33 -5.18
N VAL A 74 11.30 -12.04 -6.15
CA VAL A 74 12.01 -12.47 -7.37
C VAL A 74 12.18 -11.37 -8.41
N ALA A 75 11.42 -10.27 -8.30
CA ALA A 75 11.39 -9.19 -9.29
C ALA A 75 11.74 -7.81 -8.71
N VAL A 76 11.41 -7.56 -7.44
CA VAL A 76 11.72 -6.31 -6.74
C VAL A 76 12.31 -6.60 -5.37
N PRO A 77 13.12 -5.68 -4.81
CA PRO A 77 13.58 -5.86 -3.44
C PRO A 77 12.41 -5.67 -2.47
N VAL A 78 12.32 -6.56 -1.50
CA VAL A 78 11.34 -6.55 -0.42
C VAL A 78 12.08 -6.81 0.90
N PRO A 79 11.59 -6.32 2.05
CA PRO A 79 12.19 -6.66 3.34
C PRO A 79 12.16 -8.18 3.58
N ALA A 80 13.26 -8.74 4.09
CA ALA A 80 13.29 -10.15 4.46
C ALA A 80 12.36 -10.43 5.65
N THR A 81 11.67 -11.56 5.62
CA THR A 81 10.92 -12.04 6.80
C THR A 81 11.86 -12.75 7.74
N VAL A 82 11.98 -12.24 8.97
CA VAL A 82 12.80 -12.85 10.02
C VAL A 82 12.03 -13.96 10.74
N GLY A 83 10.74 -13.74 10.99
CA GLY A 83 9.89 -14.75 11.63
C GLY A 83 8.43 -14.35 11.74
N THR A 84 7.59 -15.30 12.12
CA THR A 84 6.16 -15.10 12.35
C THR A 84 5.75 -15.63 13.71
N PHE A 85 4.74 -14.99 14.30
CA PHE A 85 4.16 -15.34 15.58
C PHE A 85 2.64 -15.47 15.42
N VAL A 86 2.09 -16.59 15.88
CA VAL A 86 0.66 -16.82 16.03
C VAL A 86 0.42 -17.31 17.47
N PRO A 87 -0.44 -16.66 18.27
CA PRO A 87 -0.72 -17.06 19.64
C PRO A 87 -1.25 -18.50 19.74
N THR A 88 -0.75 -19.25 20.72
CA THR A 88 -1.08 -20.67 20.93
C THR A 88 -2.52 -20.92 21.37
N GLU A 89 -3.14 -19.97 22.08
CA GLU A 89 -4.52 -20.07 22.58
C GLU A 89 -5.56 -19.74 21.50
N GLY A 90 -5.12 -19.39 20.29
CA GLY A 90 -5.98 -18.78 19.27
C GLY A 90 -6.34 -17.35 19.65
N GLY A 91 -6.45 -16.47 18.65
CA GLY A 91 -6.76 -15.06 18.88
C GLY A 91 -6.76 -14.27 17.58
N PRO A 92 -7.31 -13.05 17.57
CA PRO A 92 -7.45 -12.25 16.36
C PRO A 92 -6.13 -11.60 15.90
N TRP A 93 -5.01 -11.93 16.54
CA TRP A 93 -3.72 -11.28 16.35
C TRP A 93 -2.64 -12.27 15.96
N ALA A 94 -1.80 -11.88 15.02
CA ALA A 94 -0.54 -12.49 14.64
C ALA A 94 0.49 -11.37 14.45
N ALA A 95 1.76 -11.74 14.38
CA ALA A 95 2.83 -10.80 14.06
C ALA A 95 3.82 -11.38 13.06
N ALA A 96 4.44 -10.48 12.30
CA ALA A 96 5.64 -10.75 11.53
C ALA A 96 6.77 -9.87 12.04
N LEU A 97 7.94 -10.46 12.24
CA LEU A 97 9.20 -9.73 12.37
C LEU A 97 9.84 -9.69 10.98
N ILE A 98 10.07 -8.49 10.47
CA ILE A 98 10.69 -8.26 9.17
C ILE A 98 11.93 -7.39 9.33
N GLU A 99 12.87 -7.52 8.40
CA GLU A 99 14.06 -6.69 8.32
C GLU A 99 13.67 -5.21 8.19
N ARG A 100 14.37 -4.34 8.93
CA ARG A 100 14.31 -2.90 8.68
C ARG A 100 15.29 -2.56 7.57
N VAL A 101 14.77 -2.28 6.39
CA VAL A 101 15.58 -1.92 5.23
C VAL A 101 16.01 -0.44 5.31
N ASP A 102 17.29 -0.19 5.07
CA ASP A 102 17.84 1.16 4.96
C ASP A 102 17.26 1.90 3.73
N GLY A 103 16.93 3.17 3.94
CA GLY A 103 16.44 4.06 2.88
C GLY A 103 15.52 5.14 3.41
N THR A 104 15.09 6.03 2.51
CA THR A 104 14.01 6.98 2.78
C THR A 104 12.81 6.63 1.91
N VAL A 105 11.60 7.03 2.34
CA VAL A 105 10.43 6.90 1.49
C VAL A 105 10.63 7.68 0.19
N ALA A 106 10.21 7.12 -0.94
CA ALA A 106 10.37 7.74 -2.26
C ALA A 106 9.71 9.14 -2.33
N ALA A 107 8.68 9.36 -1.50
CA ALA A 107 7.98 10.64 -1.33
C ALA A 107 8.86 11.78 -0.77
N ASP A 108 9.97 11.47 -0.09
CA ASP A 108 10.85 12.50 0.48
C ASP A 108 11.71 13.14 -0.63
N LEU A 109 11.14 14.16 -1.26
CA LEU A 109 11.77 14.95 -2.30
C LEU A 109 12.42 16.24 -1.76
N SER A 110 12.61 16.34 -0.43
CA SER A 110 13.21 17.52 0.17
C SER A 110 14.65 17.74 -0.33
N GLY A 111 14.92 18.92 -0.89
CA GLY A 111 16.22 19.25 -1.48
C GLY A 111 16.57 18.48 -2.77
N VAL A 112 15.64 17.70 -3.34
CA VAL A 112 15.85 16.94 -4.58
C VAL A 112 15.57 17.83 -5.80
N THR A 113 16.45 17.79 -6.81
CA THR A 113 16.22 18.50 -8.08
C THR A 113 15.13 17.82 -8.90
N ALA A 114 14.48 18.55 -9.81
CA ALA A 114 13.46 17.97 -10.68
C ALA A 114 14.00 16.80 -11.54
N GLU A 115 15.23 16.90 -12.05
CA GLU A 115 15.88 15.82 -12.80
C GLU A 115 16.06 14.55 -11.96
N ARG A 116 16.59 14.71 -10.74
CA ARG A 116 16.78 13.59 -9.81
C ARG A 116 15.45 12.99 -9.36
N ALA A 117 14.44 13.84 -9.14
CA ALA A 117 13.09 13.41 -8.84
C ALA A 117 12.49 12.58 -9.98
N PHE A 118 12.70 12.98 -11.24
CA PHE A 118 12.33 12.17 -12.40
C PHE A 118 13.01 10.81 -12.41
N THR A 119 14.34 10.76 -12.19
CA THR A 119 15.08 9.49 -12.12
C THR A 119 14.54 8.57 -11.03
N ARG A 120 14.24 9.11 -9.85
CA ARG A 120 13.64 8.35 -8.75
C ARG A 120 12.25 7.83 -9.10
N GLY A 121 11.40 8.69 -9.69
CA GLY A 121 10.08 8.29 -10.18
C GLY A 121 10.18 7.15 -11.20
N LEU A 122 11.11 7.26 -12.15
CA LEU A 122 11.38 6.22 -13.14
C LEU A 122 11.82 4.90 -12.50
N ALA A 123 12.65 4.93 -11.45
CA ALA A 123 13.02 3.74 -10.71
C ALA A 123 11.80 3.08 -10.04
N CYS A 124 10.90 3.88 -9.45
CA CYS A 124 9.65 3.38 -8.86
C CYS A 124 8.71 2.78 -9.90
N GLY A 125 8.51 3.46 -11.03
CA GLY A 125 7.69 2.94 -12.13
C GLY A 125 8.23 1.64 -12.73
N ARG A 126 9.56 1.51 -12.85
CA ARG A 126 10.19 0.26 -13.29
C ARG A 126 10.03 -0.87 -12.28
N ALA A 127 10.10 -0.58 -10.99
CA ALA A 127 9.81 -1.58 -9.95
C ALA A 127 8.36 -2.06 -10.04
N GLN A 128 7.41 -1.13 -10.23
CA GLN A 128 6.02 -1.49 -10.49
C GLN A 128 5.86 -2.38 -11.72
N ALA A 129 6.49 -2.02 -12.84
CA ALA A 129 6.42 -2.81 -14.06
C ALA A 129 7.04 -4.21 -13.90
N ALA A 130 8.08 -4.34 -13.08
CA ALA A 130 8.70 -5.63 -12.78
C ALA A 130 7.75 -6.55 -11.99
N LEU A 131 6.93 -6.01 -11.08
CA LEU A 131 5.93 -6.80 -10.34
C LEU A 131 4.93 -7.51 -11.25
N TRP A 132 4.56 -6.89 -12.36
CA TRP A 132 3.62 -7.44 -13.32
C TRP A 132 4.12 -8.70 -14.04
N THR A 133 5.41 -9.00 -13.93
CA THR A 133 6.00 -10.25 -14.45
C THR A 133 5.91 -11.41 -13.46
N VAL A 134 5.52 -11.13 -12.21
CA VAL A 134 5.41 -12.12 -11.14
C VAL A 134 4.02 -12.72 -11.15
N THR A 135 3.93 -14.04 -11.13
CA THR A 135 2.66 -14.74 -10.92
C THR A 135 2.24 -14.62 -9.45
N ALA A 136 1.02 -14.15 -9.21
CA ALA A 136 0.47 -14.01 -7.87
C ALA A 136 0.26 -15.39 -7.20
N PRO A 137 0.37 -15.47 -5.86
CA PRO A 137 0.09 -16.70 -5.12
C PRO A 137 -1.26 -17.33 -5.48
N PRO A 138 -1.37 -18.67 -5.61
CA PRO A 138 -2.61 -19.34 -6.04
C PRO A 138 -3.85 -19.02 -5.20
N ALA A 139 -3.66 -18.71 -3.92
CA ALA A 139 -4.73 -18.37 -2.98
C ALA A 139 -5.33 -16.96 -3.19
N PHE A 140 -4.66 -16.09 -3.97
CA PHE A 140 -5.13 -14.70 -4.14
C PHE A 140 -6.35 -14.66 -5.05
N ALA A 141 -7.33 -13.83 -4.67
CA ALA A 141 -8.45 -13.49 -5.53
C ALA A 141 -7.92 -12.84 -6.82
N SER A 142 -8.44 -13.28 -7.97
CA SER A 142 -8.10 -12.75 -9.28
C SER A 142 -9.18 -11.79 -9.75
N ILE A 143 -8.75 -10.59 -10.12
CA ILE A 143 -9.53 -9.63 -10.88
C ILE A 143 -9.43 -10.09 -12.34
N ASP A 144 -10.56 -10.39 -12.99
CA ASP A 144 -10.66 -10.71 -14.42
C ASP A 144 -9.77 -11.86 -14.96
N GLY A 145 -9.37 -12.80 -14.12
CA GLY A 145 -8.83 -14.10 -14.52
C GLY A 145 -7.33 -14.14 -14.84
N GLU A 146 -6.68 -13.02 -15.16
CA GLU A 146 -5.21 -12.94 -15.19
C GLU A 146 -4.63 -13.06 -13.77
N ARG A 147 -3.39 -13.52 -13.66
CA ARG A 147 -2.75 -13.80 -12.37
C ARG A 147 -1.40 -13.15 -12.19
N SER A 148 -1.17 -12.00 -12.83
CA SER A 148 -0.04 -11.14 -12.48
C SER A 148 -0.24 -10.61 -11.04
N LEU A 149 0.84 -10.50 -10.27
CA LEU A 149 0.82 -9.97 -8.92
C LEU A 149 0.60 -8.47 -8.98
N LEU A 150 -0.47 -8.00 -8.35
CA LEU A 150 -0.82 -6.59 -8.23
C LEU A 150 -0.56 -6.14 -6.80
N HIS A 151 -0.08 -4.91 -6.61
CA HIS A 151 0.11 -4.33 -5.27
C HIS A 151 -1.15 -3.60 -4.80
N LEU A 152 -1.84 -2.91 -5.73
CA LEU A 152 -3.09 -2.16 -5.56
C LEU A 152 -3.06 -1.01 -4.53
N ASP A 153 -1.87 -0.69 -4.04
CA ASP A 153 -1.64 0.46 -3.16
C ASP A 153 -0.20 0.97 -3.29
N LEU A 154 0.37 0.85 -4.49
CA LEU A 154 1.73 1.27 -4.73
C LEU A 154 1.76 2.79 -4.89
N HIS A 155 2.33 3.46 -3.89
CA HIS A 155 2.53 4.91 -3.89
C HIS A 155 3.87 5.26 -3.22
N PRO A 156 4.33 6.52 -3.27
CA PRO A 156 5.70 6.86 -2.87
C PRO A 156 6.05 6.67 -1.39
N LEU A 157 5.08 6.37 -0.52
CA LEU A 157 5.35 6.02 0.88
C LEU A 157 5.57 4.50 1.06
N ASN A 158 5.14 3.69 0.10
CA ASN A 158 5.29 2.23 0.09
C ASN A 158 6.52 1.77 -0.70
N ILE A 159 7.40 2.71 -1.06
CA ILE A 159 8.69 2.43 -1.70
C ILE A 159 9.78 3.12 -0.91
N LEU A 160 10.80 2.36 -0.51
CA LEU A 160 12.04 2.87 0.04
C LEU A 160 13.08 3.01 -1.06
N VAL A 161 13.86 4.08 -0.99
CA VAL A 161 14.96 4.38 -1.93
C VAL A 161 16.26 4.62 -1.18
N GLY A 162 17.36 4.16 -1.78
CA GLY A 162 18.71 4.41 -1.29
C GLY A 162 19.23 5.80 -1.66
N PRO A 163 20.44 6.16 -1.18
CA PRO A 163 21.08 7.45 -1.51
C PRO A 163 21.31 7.68 -3.01
N ASP A 164 21.32 6.62 -3.81
CA ASP A 164 21.47 6.61 -5.27
C ASP A 164 20.12 6.57 -6.03
N ASP A 165 19.01 6.78 -5.33
CA ASP A 165 17.63 6.74 -5.84
C ASP A 165 17.17 5.39 -6.41
N ARG A 166 17.93 4.32 -6.15
CA ARG A 166 17.49 2.96 -6.46
C ARG A 166 16.48 2.51 -5.42
N VAL A 167 15.46 1.79 -5.86
CA VAL A 167 14.49 1.13 -4.97
C VAL A 167 15.25 0.12 -4.11
N THR A 168 15.13 0.25 -2.78
CA THR A 168 15.71 -0.68 -1.80
C THR A 168 14.64 -1.57 -1.17
N ALA A 169 13.37 -1.15 -1.15
CA ALA A 169 12.27 -1.99 -0.70
C ALA A 169 10.93 -1.55 -1.29
N VAL A 170 10.06 -2.51 -1.57
CA VAL A 170 8.61 -2.30 -1.71
C VAL A 170 7.91 -2.93 -0.51
N ILE A 171 7.04 -2.16 0.15
CA ILE A 171 6.42 -2.50 1.43
C ILE A 171 4.89 -2.32 1.39
N ASP A 172 4.22 -2.79 2.44
CA ASP A 172 2.76 -2.72 2.61
C ASP A 172 1.96 -3.46 1.53
N TRP A 173 2.03 -4.79 1.61
CA TRP A 173 1.39 -5.69 0.66
C TRP A 173 -0.08 -6.02 1.02
N THR A 174 -0.70 -5.23 1.90
CA THR A 174 -2.03 -5.53 2.46
C THR A 174 -3.10 -5.69 1.38
N ASN A 175 -3.03 -4.89 0.33
CA ASN A 175 -4.01 -4.86 -0.76
C ASN A 175 -3.66 -5.76 -1.94
N ALA A 176 -2.57 -6.54 -1.84
CA ALA A 176 -2.09 -7.32 -2.97
C ALA A 176 -3.13 -8.33 -3.47
N ALA A 177 -3.20 -8.50 -4.80
CA ALA A 177 -4.16 -9.41 -5.43
C ALA A 177 -3.58 -10.01 -6.71
N ALA A 178 -4.35 -10.88 -7.35
CA ALA A 178 -4.08 -11.33 -8.71
C ALA A 178 -4.92 -10.51 -9.70
N GLY A 179 -4.39 -10.23 -10.89
CA GLY A 179 -5.19 -9.65 -11.98
C GLY A 179 -4.35 -9.07 -13.11
N PRO A 180 -4.99 -8.41 -14.08
CA PRO A 180 -4.30 -7.65 -15.12
C PRO A 180 -3.48 -6.48 -14.54
N PRO A 181 -2.24 -6.26 -15.02
CA PRO A 181 -1.40 -5.11 -14.68
C PRO A 181 -2.09 -3.74 -14.82
N ASP A 182 -3.07 -3.65 -15.71
CA ASP A 182 -3.86 -2.46 -15.98
C ASP A 182 -4.57 -1.90 -14.72
N TYR A 183 -4.99 -2.78 -13.80
CA TYR A 183 -5.63 -2.37 -12.54
C TYR A 183 -4.66 -1.71 -11.58
N ASP A 184 -3.44 -2.23 -11.49
CA ASP A 184 -2.39 -1.69 -10.63
C ASP A 184 -1.89 -0.34 -11.17
N ARG A 185 -1.77 -0.23 -12.50
CA ARG A 185 -1.51 1.01 -13.23
C ARG A 185 -2.58 2.08 -12.96
N ALA A 186 -3.86 1.71 -13.15
CA ALA A 186 -4.98 2.61 -12.92
C ALA A 186 -5.07 3.06 -11.46
N ARG A 187 -4.85 2.14 -10.51
CA ARG A 187 -4.88 2.43 -9.07
C ARG A 187 -3.77 3.40 -8.66
N THR A 188 -2.55 3.16 -9.13
CA THR A 188 -1.40 4.04 -8.87
C THR A 188 -1.65 5.43 -9.44
N SER A 189 -2.12 5.52 -10.70
CA SER A 189 -2.48 6.79 -11.35
C SER A 189 -3.59 7.53 -10.58
N ALA A 190 -4.61 6.81 -10.11
CA ALA A 190 -5.67 7.39 -9.28
C ALA A 190 -5.12 7.95 -7.96
N ILE A 191 -4.23 7.24 -7.26
CA ILE A 191 -3.60 7.74 -6.04
C ILE A 191 -2.85 9.05 -6.31
N PHE A 192 -2.05 9.14 -7.37
CA PHE A 192 -1.31 10.36 -7.70
C PHE A 192 -2.19 11.55 -8.08
N ARG A 193 -3.32 11.29 -8.75
CA ARG A 193 -4.11 12.34 -9.42
C ARG A 193 -5.39 12.71 -8.67
N LEU A 194 -5.92 11.80 -7.87
CA LEU A 194 -7.24 11.92 -7.24
C LEU A 194 -7.19 11.82 -5.71
N ASP A 195 -6.11 11.33 -5.10
CA ASP A 195 -6.02 11.32 -3.65
C ASP A 195 -5.98 12.76 -3.10
N PRO A 196 -6.82 13.12 -2.10
CA PRO A 196 -6.84 14.46 -1.51
C PRO A 196 -5.48 14.96 -1.00
N HIS A 197 -4.58 14.08 -0.57
CA HIS A 197 -3.24 14.43 -0.13
C HIS A 197 -2.25 14.61 -1.30
N ALA A 198 -2.49 13.96 -2.44
CA ALA A 198 -1.64 14.07 -3.62
C ALA A 198 -1.99 15.27 -4.50
N ILE A 199 -3.26 15.65 -4.59
CA ILE A 199 -3.74 16.77 -5.43
C ILE A 199 -2.95 18.07 -5.21
N PRO A 200 -2.73 18.55 -3.95
CA PRO A 200 -1.97 19.78 -3.72
C PRO A 200 -0.50 19.72 -4.16
N LEU A 201 0.05 18.52 -4.34
CA LEU A 201 1.43 18.32 -4.78
C LEU A 201 1.58 18.46 -6.29
N LEU A 202 0.49 18.34 -7.06
CA LEU A 202 0.52 18.37 -8.53
C LEU A 202 1.02 19.71 -9.11
N ASP A 203 0.95 20.80 -8.36
CA ASP A 203 1.49 22.10 -8.79
C ASP A 203 3.00 22.24 -8.55
N GLN A 204 3.59 21.34 -7.73
CA GLN A 204 5.00 21.40 -7.36
C GLN A 204 5.88 20.85 -8.50
N PRO A 205 6.86 21.61 -9.03
CA PRO A 205 7.68 21.15 -10.16
C PRO A 205 8.44 19.84 -9.89
N VAL A 206 8.95 19.67 -8.67
CA VAL A 206 9.71 18.47 -8.27
C VAL A 206 8.79 17.24 -8.21
N TRP A 207 7.58 17.38 -7.66
CA TRP A 207 6.58 16.31 -7.64
C TRP A 207 6.10 15.95 -9.05
N ARG A 208 5.86 16.94 -9.92
CA ARG A 208 5.51 16.69 -11.32
C ARG A 208 6.59 15.92 -12.08
N ALA A 209 7.86 16.25 -11.84
CA ALA A 209 8.96 15.51 -12.45
C ALA A 209 9.03 14.06 -11.94
N PHE A 210 8.82 13.86 -10.63
CA PHE A 210 8.72 12.53 -10.03
C PHE A 210 7.57 11.71 -10.64
N LEU A 211 6.35 12.27 -10.68
CA LEU A 211 5.19 11.62 -11.31
C LEU A 211 5.45 11.32 -12.79
N ALA A 212 6.06 12.25 -13.54
CA ALA A 212 6.39 12.03 -14.95
C ALA A 212 7.36 10.85 -15.13
N GLY A 213 8.37 10.73 -14.26
CA GLY A 213 9.29 9.59 -14.28
C GLY A 213 8.56 8.28 -13.98
N TRP A 214 7.69 8.26 -12.98
CA TRP A 214 6.89 7.07 -12.65
C TRP A 214 5.97 6.68 -13.81
N THR A 215 5.28 7.67 -14.40
CA THR A 215 4.47 7.48 -15.60
C THR A 215 5.27 6.88 -16.75
N ASP A 216 6.52 7.32 -16.98
CA ASP A 216 7.39 6.73 -18.01
C ASP A 216 7.79 5.28 -17.68
N GLY A 217 8.09 4.99 -16.41
CA GLY A 217 8.50 3.64 -15.99
C GLY A 217 7.39 2.60 -15.97
N ALA A 218 6.15 3.02 -15.70
CA ALA A 218 4.98 2.15 -15.54
C ALA A 218 3.88 2.41 -16.58
N ASN A 219 4.10 3.32 -17.54
CA ASN A 219 3.14 3.72 -18.55
C ASN A 219 1.75 4.10 -17.97
N LEU A 220 1.73 4.85 -16.86
CA LEU A 220 0.50 5.11 -16.07
C LEU A 220 -0.68 5.70 -16.88
N ASP A 221 -0.39 6.41 -17.96
CA ASP A 221 -1.40 7.08 -18.80
C ASP A 221 -2.09 6.14 -19.80
N GLU A 222 -1.58 4.92 -20.00
CA GLU A 222 -2.24 3.95 -20.90
C GLU A 222 -3.28 3.07 -20.18
N ALA A 223 -3.59 3.36 -18.91
CA ALA A 223 -4.59 2.62 -18.17
C ALA A 223 -5.94 2.64 -18.89
N SER A 224 -6.56 1.47 -19.11
CA SER A 224 -7.84 1.41 -19.83
C SER A 224 -8.94 2.16 -19.06
N THR A 225 -9.96 2.63 -19.78
CA THR A 225 -11.12 3.29 -19.15
C THR A 225 -11.80 2.37 -18.13
N ALA A 226 -11.87 1.06 -18.41
CA ALA A 226 -12.45 0.09 -17.48
C ALA A 226 -11.65 -0.02 -16.17
N ALA A 227 -10.32 -0.11 -16.25
CA ALA A 227 -9.46 -0.13 -15.07
C ALA A 227 -9.48 1.20 -14.30
N ARG A 228 -9.59 2.34 -15.00
CA ARG A 228 -9.75 3.67 -14.36
C ARG A 228 -11.06 3.79 -13.59
N ILE A 229 -12.17 3.30 -14.15
CA ILE A 229 -13.47 3.23 -13.45
C ILE A 229 -13.34 2.36 -12.20
N TRP A 230 -12.72 1.19 -12.33
CA TRP A 230 -12.46 0.30 -11.19
C TRP A 230 -11.62 0.99 -10.11
N ALA A 231 -10.56 1.69 -10.49
CA ALA A 231 -9.68 2.39 -9.57
C ALA A 231 -10.41 3.52 -8.81
N CYS A 232 -11.31 4.25 -9.48
CA CYS A 232 -12.14 5.27 -8.82
C CYS A 232 -13.10 4.64 -7.81
N ARG A 233 -13.76 3.53 -8.18
CA ARG A 233 -14.66 2.78 -7.27
C ARG A 233 -13.89 2.22 -6.07
N PHE A 234 -12.70 1.68 -6.30
CA PHE A 234 -11.81 1.18 -5.25
C PHE A 234 -11.42 2.33 -4.30
N MET A 235 -10.97 3.46 -4.83
CA MET A 235 -10.61 4.64 -4.04
C MET A 235 -11.79 5.15 -3.19
N LEU A 236 -12.99 5.24 -3.75
CA LEU A 236 -14.19 5.63 -3.00
C LEU A 236 -14.47 4.65 -1.85
N HIS A 237 -14.39 3.35 -2.11
CA HIS A 237 -14.61 2.33 -1.09
C HIS A 237 -13.56 2.41 0.05
N ASP A 238 -12.30 2.64 -0.30
CA ASP A 238 -11.16 2.72 0.61
C ASP A 238 -11.14 4.03 1.43
N LEU A 239 -11.49 5.16 0.81
CA LEU A 239 -11.40 6.49 1.44
C LEU A 239 -12.70 6.96 2.11
N GLN A 240 -13.87 6.39 1.81
CA GLN A 240 -15.18 6.92 2.27
C GLN A 240 -15.29 7.09 3.80
N HIS A 241 -14.67 6.21 4.58
CA HIS A 241 -14.70 6.27 6.04
C HIS A 241 -13.75 7.35 6.61
N ARG A 242 -12.73 7.73 5.83
CA ARG A 242 -11.70 8.71 6.20
C ARG A 242 -12.04 10.13 5.78
N HIS A 243 -12.82 10.24 4.70
CA HIS A 243 -13.17 11.51 4.07
C HIS A 243 -14.70 11.64 3.97
N PRO A 244 -15.39 11.98 5.07
CA PRO A 244 -16.84 12.11 5.06
C PRO A 244 -17.30 13.32 4.23
N GLY A 245 -18.54 13.23 3.75
CA GLY A 245 -19.20 14.32 3.02
C GLY A 245 -18.69 14.49 1.58
N ASN A 246 -18.35 15.72 1.22
CA ASN A 246 -18.00 16.14 -0.14
C ASN A 246 -16.49 16.03 -0.47
N ALA A 247 -15.68 15.53 0.47
CA ALA A 247 -14.22 15.46 0.32
C ALA A 247 -13.75 14.54 -0.83
N LEU A 248 -14.63 13.71 -1.40
CA LEU A 248 -14.35 12.82 -2.53
C LEU A 248 -15.20 13.15 -3.77
N ASP A 249 -15.84 14.31 -3.84
CA ASP A 249 -16.71 14.69 -4.96
C ASP A 249 -15.97 14.74 -6.29
N HIS A 250 -14.68 15.12 -6.28
CA HIS A 250 -13.84 15.08 -7.47
C HIS A 250 -13.59 13.66 -7.98
N VAL A 251 -13.49 12.67 -7.09
CA VAL A 251 -13.36 11.24 -7.46
C VAL A 251 -14.67 10.74 -8.07
N ARG A 252 -15.82 11.10 -7.46
CA ARG A 252 -17.15 10.76 -8.00
C ARG A 252 -17.36 11.37 -9.38
N ARG A 253 -16.96 12.63 -9.56
CA ARG A 253 -17.05 13.32 -10.85
C ARG A 253 -16.17 12.67 -11.92
N GLU A 254 -14.94 12.27 -11.60
CA GLU A 254 -14.09 11.54 -12.54
C GLU A 254 -14.71 10.20 -12.93
N LEU A 255 -15.28 9.47 -11.98
CA LEU A 255 -16.00 8.22 -12.24
C LEU A 255 -17.18 8.45 -13.21
N GLU A 256 -18.02 9.44 -12.97
CA GLU A 256 -19.16 9.79 -13.83
C GLU A 256 -18.70 10.13 -15.27
N LEU A 257 -17.63 10.90 -15.43
CA LEU A 257 -17.08 11.25 -16.75
C LEU A 257 -16.57 10.02 -17.51
N LEU A 258 -15.91 9.09 -16.82
CA LEU A 258 -15.41 7.86 -17.43
C LEU A 258 -16.56 6.92 -17.85
N GLU A 259 -17.59 6.79 -17.01
CA GLU A 259 -18.77 5.99 -17.32
C GLU A 259 -19.52 6.54 -18.55
N GLN A 260 -19.72 7.86 -18.62
CA GLN A 260 -20.33 8.52 -19.78
C GLN A 260 -19.52 8.33 -21.07
N ALA A 261 -18.18 8.33 -20.98
CA ALA A 261 -17.31 8.11 -22.13
C ALA A 261 -17.46 6.70 -22.72
N ILE A 262 -17.65 5.68 -21.87
CA ILE A 262 -17.92 4.31 -22.32
C ILE A 262 -19.29 4.21 -23.00
N GLU A 263 -20.33 4.76 -22.38
CA GLU A 263 -21.69 4.75 -22.94
C GLU A 263 -21.75 5.44 -24.31
N SER A 264 -21.04 6.57 -24.44
CA SER A 264 -20.94 7.31 -25.70
C SER A 264 -20.22 6.50 -26.78
N ALA A 265 -19.13 5.80 -26.44
CA ALA A 265 -18.38 4.96 -27.37
C ALA A 265 -19.15 3.72 -27.83
N GLN A 266 -20.04 3.19 -26.99
CA GLN A 266 -20.92 2.05 -27.32
C GLN A 266 -22.16 2.45 -28.13
N SER A 267 -22.49 3.74 -28.16
CA SER A 267 -23.67 4.30 -28.86
C SER A 267 -23.38 4.78 -30.29
N VAL A 268 -22.12 4.68 -30.76
CA VAL A 268 -21.76 4.99 -32.16
C VAL A 268 -22.02 3.75 -33.03
N PRO A 269 -22.95 3.82 -34.01
CA PRO A 269 -23.32 2.67 -34.86
C PRO A 269 -22.23 2.26 -35.86
#